data_AF-A0AAU7V1Z4-F1
#
_entry.id   AF-A0AAU7V1Z4-F1
#
_cell.length_a   1.000
_cell.length_b   1.000
_cell.length_c   1.000
_cell.angle_alpha   90.00
_cell.angle_beta   90.00
_cell.angle_gamma   90.00
#
_symmetry.space_group_name_H-M   'P 1'
#
loop_
_entity.id
_entity.type
_entity.pdbx_description
1 polymer ?
#
loop_
_entity_poly.entity_id
_entity_poly.type
_entity_poly.pdbx_seq_one_letter_code
_entity_poly.pdbx_strand_id
1 'polypeptide(L)'
;MTVIETHTVGGSTRDSVFDGRLEWTSACPLSHLIPGRGVAVLLRGGEQVALFLLDDGTLRAVSNFDPFGRAAVMSRGIVGDRGGEPTVASPLLKQVFSLDDGRYLDDPSVRLPVYEVRVWAGVVQIHSLVPRDQRHEGPTGEGS
;
A
#
# COMPACT_ATOMS: atom_id res chain seq x y z
N MET A 1 -1.32 -50.58 -3.57
CA MET A 1 -0.42 -49.43 -3.78
C MET A 1 -0.29 -49.27 -5.28
N THR A 2 -1.15 -48.44 -5.88
CA THR A 2 -1.15 -48.20 -7.33
C THR A 2 -1.17 -46.70 -7.51
N VAL A 3 -0.11 -46.19 -8.12
CA VAL A 3 0.03 -44.80 -8.54
C VAL A 3 -0.80 -44.65 -9.81
N ILE A 4 -1.66 -43.65 -9.87
CA ILE A 4 -2.26 -43.21 -11.14
C ILE A 4 -1.95 -41.72 -11.24
N GLU A 5 -0.99 -41.39 -12.09
CA GLU A 5 -0.81 -40.04 -12.63
C GLU A 5 -1.99 -39.73 -13.54
N THR A 6 -2.69 -38.63 -13.26
CA THR A 6 -3.54 -37.98 -14.25
C THR A 6 -3.10 -36.52 -14.34
N HIS A 7 -2.32 -36.24 -15.38
CA HIS A 7 -2.19 -34.89 -15.92
C HIS A 7 -3.53 -34.47 -16.52
N THR A 8 -3.97 -33.27 -16.20
CA THR A 8 -4.90 -32.51 -17.06
C THR A 8 -4.37 -31.09 -17.15
N VAL A 9 -3.95 -30.74 -18.35
CA VAL A 9 -3.57 -29.39 -18.78
C VAL A 9 -4.83 -28.71 -19.29
N GLY A 10 -5.07 -27.45 -18.91
CA GLY A 10 -5.99 -26.59 -19.66
C GLY A 10 -6.55 -25.41 -18.87
N GLY A 11 -5.98 -24.23 -19.05
CA GLY A 11 -6.56 -22.97 -18.56
C GLY A 11 -5.57 -21.81 -18.54
N SER A 12 -5.23 -21.27 -19.72
CA SER A 12 -4.38 -20.10 -19.90
C SER A 12 -5.08 -18.82 -19.43
N THR A 13 -5.02 -18.50 -18.14
CA THR A 13 -4.90 -17.11 -17.70
C THR A 13 -3.43 -16.75 -17.72
N ARG A 14 -3.06 -15.67 -18.41
CA ARG A 14 -1.72 -15.09 -18.28
C ARG A 14 -1.64 -14.50 -16.87
N ASP A 15 -1.41 -15.36 -15.89
CA ASP A 15 -0.85 -14.94 -14.61
C ASP A 15 0.50 -14.35 -14.98
N SER A 16 0.55 -13.03 -15.04
CA SER A 16 1.81 -12.34 -14.88
C SER A 16 2.34 -12.84 -13.55
N VAL A 17 3.33 -13.73 -13.62
CA VAL A 17 4.02 -14.25 -12.44
C VAL A 17 4.52 -13.01 -11.71
N PHE A 18 3.88 -12.65 -10.59
CA PHE A 18 4.32 -11.55 -9.74
C PHE A 18 5.73 -11.91 -9.26
N ASP A 19 6.76 -11.46 -9.98
CA ASP A 19 8.18 -11.66 -9.63
C ASP A 19 8.62 -10.65 -8.57
N GLY A 20 7.90 -10.65 -7.45
CA GLY A 20 8.17 -9.79 -6.30
C GLY A 20 8.17 -10.60 -5.01
N ARG A 21 8.79 -10.05 -3.97
CA ARG A 21 8.71 -10.58 -2.61
C ARG A 21 7.90 -9.62 -1.75
N LEU A 22 7.06 -10.17 -0.88
CA LEU A 22 6.40 -9.38 0.16
C LEU A 22 7.40 -9.06 1.28
N GLU A 23 7.53 -7.78 1.64
CA GLU A 23 8.46 -7.30 2.65
C GLU A 23 7.86 -6.24 3.57
N TRP A 24 8.41 -6.18 4.79
CA TRP A 24 8.11 -5.13 5.75
C TRP A 24 9.10 -3.98 5.63
N THR A 25 8.59 -2.78 5.32
CA THR A 25 9.37 -1.54 5.32
C THR A 25 9.13 -0.78 6.62
N SER A 26 10.20 -0.44 7.33
CA SER A 26 10.13 0.41 8.52
C SER A 26 9.86 1.87 8.12
N ALA A 27 8.77 2.44 8.64
CA ALA A 27 8.35 3.81 8.37
C ALA A 27 8.97 4.79 9.39
N CYS A 28 8.48 4.76 10.63
CA CYS A 28 8.95 5.62 11.72
C CYS A 28 8.61 5.02 13.10
N PRO A 29 9.19 5.53 14.19
CA PRO A 29 8.74 5.19 15.54
C PRO A 29 7.27 5.55 15.75
N LEU A 30 6.51 4.72 16.46
CA LEU A 30 5.10 5.00 16.77
C LEU A 30 4.93 6.34 17.49
N SER A 31 5.88 6.71 18.35
CA SER A 31 5.88 7.98 19.10
C SER A 31 5.98 9.23 18.24
N HIS A 32 6.34 9.12 16.96
CA HIS A 32 6.39 10.24 16.03
C HIS A 32 5.05 10.50 15.33
N LEU A 33 4.11 9.56 15.43
CA LEU A 33 2.78 9.71 14.87
C LEU A 33 1.90 10.50 15.83
N ILE A 34 1.15 11.44 15.26
CA ILE A 34 0.13 12.21 15.97
C ILE A 34 -1.23 11.70 15.47
N PRO A 35 -2.16 11.32 16.37
CA PRO A 35 -3.49 10.87 15.95
C PRO A 35 -4.17 11.85 14.99
N GLY A 36 -4.81 11.31 13.96
CA GLY A 36 -5.50 12.06 12.90
C GLY A 36 -4.58 12.75 11.88
N ARG A 37 -3.26 12.83 12.12
CA ARG A 37 -2.30 13.44 11.18
C ARG A 37 -1.61 12.37 10.36
N GLY A 38 -1.83 12.41 9.05
CA GLY A 38 -1.17 11.50 8.12
C GLY A 38 0.31 11.82 7.89
N VAL A 39 1.07 10.77 7.59
CA VAL A 39 2.49 10.84 7.20
C VAL A 39 2.68 10.10 5.88
N ALA A 40 3.43 10.70 4.95
CA ALA A 40 3.83 10.05 3.72
C ALA A 40 5.04 9.15 3.96
N VAL A 41 4.98 7.91 3.49
CA VAL A 41 6.06 6.92 3.57
C VAL A 41 6.38 6.44 2.16
N LEU A 42 7.66 6.46 1.78
CA LEU A 42 8.15 5.84 0.55
C LEU A 42 8.57 4.41 0.85
N LEU A 43 7.91 3.44 0.21
CA LEU A 43 8.22 2.03 0.33
C LEU A 43 9.38 1.63 -0.59
N ARG A 44 10.01 0.49 -0.32
CA ARG A 44 11.15 -0.01 -1.11
C ARG A 44 10.81 -0.28 -2.57
N GLY A 45 9.57 -0.68 -2.87
CA GLY A 45 9.07 -0.88 -4.23
C GLY A 45 8.79 0.42 -5.00
N GLY A 46 8.94 1.59 -4.35
CA GLY A 46 8.69 2.91 -4.94
C GLY A 46 7.27 3.44 -4.70
N GLU A 47 6.38 2.65 -4.11
CA GLU A 47 5.04 3.09 -3.74
C GLU A 47 5.08 4.13 -2.63
N GLN A 48 4.21 5.13 -2.72
CA GLN A 48 4.01 6.11 -1.66
C GLN A 48 2.73 5.78 -0.90
N VAL A 49 2.84 5.73 0.42
CA VAL A 49 1.76 5.35 1.33
C VAL A 49 1.47 6.49 2.30
N ALA A 50 0.19 6.75 2.54
CA ALA A 50 -0.31 7.61 3.59
C ALA A 50 -0.61 6.74 4.82
N LEU A 51 0.19 6.93 5.87
CA LEU A 51 0.06 6.24 7.15
C LEU A 51 -0.66 7.16 8.16
N PHE A 52 -1.65 6.62 8.86
CA PHE A 52 -2.42 7.32 9.87
C PHE A 52 -2.43 6.54 11.18
N LEU A 53 -2.22 7.25 12.29
CA LEU A 53 -2.61 6.81 13.62
C LEU A 53 -4.00 7.39 13.89
N LEU A 54 -4.94 6.56 14.32
CA LEU A 54 -6.31 6.98 14.65
C LEU A 54 -6.42 7.27 16.16
N ASP A 55 -7.50 7.95 16.55
CA ASP A 55 -7.73 8.33 17.95
C ASP A 55 -7.98 7.12 18.87
N ASP A 56 -8.43 6.00 18.30
CA ASP A 56 -8.56 4.72 19.00
C ASP A 56 -7.22 3.96 19.18
N GLY A 57 -6.12 4.54 18.69
CA GLY A 57 -4.78 3.98 18.76
C GLY A 57 -4.45 2.98 17.64
N THR A 58 -5.38 2.71 16.73
CA THR A 58 -5.14 1.81 15.59
C THR A 58 -4.42 2.52 14.46
N LEU A 59 -3.68 1.75 13.65
CA LEU A 59 -2.98 2.25 12.47
C LEU A 59 -3.73 1.86 11.20
N ARG A 60 -3.72 2.74 10.20
CA ARG A 60 -4.21 2.48 8.84
C ARG A 60 -3.24 3.04 7.83
N ALA A 61 -3.10 2.32 6.71
CA ALA A 61 -2.23 2.73 5.62
C ALA A 61 -2.93 2.54 4.28
N VAL A 62 -2.96 3.60 3.48
CA VAL A 62 -3.54 3.60 2.13
C VAL A 62 -2.57 4.25 1.16
N SER A 63 -2.77 4.09 -0.15
CA SER A 63 -1.97 4.80 -1.15
C SER A 63 -1.96 6.31 -0.89
N ASN A 64 -0.78 6.93 -0.98
CA ASN A 64 -0.66 8.38 -0.90
C ASN A 64 -1.19 9.07 -2.17
N PHE A 65 -1.37 8.33 -3.28
CA PHE A 65 -1.83 8.86 -4.55
C PHE A 65 -3.35 8.95 -4.62
N ASP A 66 -3.86 10.16 -4.78
CA ASP A 66 -5.27 10.45 -5.03
C ASP A 66 -5.62 10.13 -6.51
N PRO A 67 -6.55 9.19 -6.78
CA PRO A 67 -6.92 8.81 -8.14
C PRO A 67 -7.67 9.91 -8.91
N PHE A 68 -8.35 10.83 -8.22
CA PHE A 68 -9.08 11.93 -8.83
C PHE A 68 -8.17 13.14 -9.06
N GLY A 69 -7.45 13.55 -8.02
CA GLY A 69 -6.52 14.67 -8.08
C GLY A 69 -5.21 14.36 -8.82
N ARG A 70 -4.92 13.08 -9.07
CA ARG A 70 -3.70 12.56 -9.71
C ARG A 70 -2.41 13.05 -9.04
N ALA A 71 -2.41 13.11 -7.72
CA ALA A 71 -1.30 13.65 -6.93
C ALA A 71 -1.07 12.86 -5.63
N ALA A 72 0.17 12.83 -5.16
CA ALA A 72 0.57 12.14 -3.93
C ALA A 72 0.27 12.99 -2.67
N VAL A 73 -1.01 13.13 -2.33
CA VAL A 73 -1.49 14.09 -1.31
C VAL A 73 -2.36 13.48 -0.21
N MET A 74 -2.70 12.19 -0.26
CA MET A 74 -3.67 11.60 0.68
C MET A 74 -3.23 11.69 2.15
N SER A 75 -1.92 11.63 2.43
CA SER A 75 -1.35 11.84 3.76
C SER A 75 -1.67 13.21 4.39
N ARG A 76 -2.05 14.20 3.58
CA ARG A 76 -2.49 15.53 4.03
C ARG A 76 -4.01 15.61 4.20
N GLY A 77 -4.71 14.52 3.94
CA GLY A 77 -6.15 14.40 4.06
C GLY A 77 -6.63 14.57 5.51
N ILE A 78 -7.90 14.89 5.65
CA ILE A 78 -8.54 15.04 6.95
C ILE A 78 -9.13 13.69 7.32
N VAL A 79 -8.67 13.11 8.44
CA VAL A 79 -9.27 11.91 9.02
C VAL A 79 -10.63 12.26 9.62
N GLY A 80 -11.60 11.39 9.43
CA GLY A 80 -12.93 11.53 10.02
C GLY A 80 -13.57 10.17 10.26
N ASP A 81 -14.84 10.20 10.64
CA ASP A 81 -15.66 9.01 10.89
C ASP A 81 -16.94 9.08 10.05
N ARG A 82 -17.36 7.92 9.51
CA ARG A 82 -18.70 7.76 8.95
C ARG A 82 -19.40 6.58 9.60
N GLY A 83 -20.08 6.85 10.71
CA GLY A 83 -20.91 5.84 11.39
C GLY A 83 -20.08 4.72 12.00
N GLY A 84 -18.89 5.04 12.53
CA GLY A 84 -17.93 4.08 13.09
C GLY A 84 -16.86 3.62 12.11
N GLU A 85 -16.98 3.94 10.82
CA GLU A 85 -15.96 3.62 9.83
C GLU A 85 -14.94 4.77 9.73
N PRO A 86 -13.64 4.51 9.98
CA PRO A 86 -12.61 5.53 9.85
C PRO A 86 -12.41 5.90 8.38
N THR A 87 -12.30 7.20 8.11
CA THR A 87 -12.23 7.74 6.74
C THR A 87 -11.14 8.77 6.59
N VAL A 88 -10.74 9.05 5.35
CA VAL A 88 -9.89 10.17 4.98
C VAL A 88 -10.48 10.92 3.79
N ALA A 89 -10.63 12.24 3.93
CA ALA A 89 -11.03 13.11 2.84
C ALA A 89 -9.80 13.61 2.07
N SER A 90 -9.79 13.44 0.73
CA SER A 90 -8.75 14.01 -0.13
C SER A 90 -8.64 15.53 0.08
N PRO A 91 -7.43 16.09 0.24
CA PRO A 91 -7.24 17.54 0.38
C PRO A 91 -7.75 18.34 -0.81
N LEU A 92 -7.67 17.75 -2.02
CA LEU A 92 -7.87 18.46 -3.28
C LEU A 92 -9.36 18.58 -3.60
N LEU A 93 -10.03 17.44 -3.78
CA LEU A 93 -11.38 17.39 -4.31
C LEU A 93 -12.40 16.80 -3.30
N LYS A 94 -11.97 16.60 -2.05
CA LYS A 94 -12.81 16.23 -0.89
C LYS A 94 -13.52 14.88 -0.98
N GLN A 95 -13.15 14.02 -1.93
CA GLN A 95 -13.63 12.63 -1.93
C GLN A 95 -13.23 11.95 -0.63
N VAL A 96 -14.18 11.26 -0.01
CA VAL A 96 -14.00 10.57 1.26
C VAL A 96 -13.79 9.09 0.99
N PHE A 97 -12.67 8.57 1.47
CA PHE A 97 -12.32 7.15 1.33
C PHE A 97 -12.34 6.47 2.69
N SER A 98 -12.76 5.22 2.73
CA SER A 98 -12.57 4.35 3.89
C SER A 98 -11.08 4.09 4.12
N LEU A 99 -10.64 4.17 5.38
CA LEU A 99 -9.29 3.76 5.76
C LEU A 99 -9.19 2.24 6.01
N ASP A 100 -10.32 1.53 6.14
CA ASP A 100 -10.33 0.08 6.37
C ASP A 100 -10.15 -0.70 5.06
N ASP A 101 -10.85 -0.32 4.00
CA ASP A 101 -10.83 -1.05 2.72
C ASP A 101 -10.50 -0.19 1.49
N GLY A 102 -10.21 1.10 1.72
CA GLY A 102 -9.79 2.04 0.69
C GLY A 102 -10.91 2.53 -0.24
N ARG A 103 -12.15 2.07 -0.08
CA ARG A 103 -13.23 2.41 -1.02
C ARG A 103 -13.61 3.88 -0.95
N TYR A 104 -13.88 4.49 -2.10
CA TYR A 104 -14.58 5.76 -2.15
C TYR A 104 -16.02 5.56 -1.68
N LEU A 105 -16.49 6.41 -0.76
CA LEU A 105 -17.79 6.17 -0.12
C LEU A 105 -18.99 6.35 -1.06
N ASP A 106 -18.88 7.20 -2.08
CA ASP A 106 -19.99 7.45 -3.01
C ASP A 106 -19.99 6.50 -4.22
N ASP A 107 -18.83 5.92 -4.57
CA ASP A 107 -18.70 4.91 -5.62
C ASP A 107 -17.64 3.85 -5.25
N PRO A 108 -18.06 2.67 -4.75
CA PRO A 108 -17.16 1.60 -4.33
C PRO A 108 -16.32 0.95 -5.45
N SER A 109 -16.55 1.30 -6.71
CA SER A 109 -15.72 0.86 -7.84
C SER A 109 -14.36 1.54 -7.84
N VAL A 110 -14.24 2.71 -7.21
CA VAL A 110 -12.99 3.43 -7.02
C VAL A 110 -12.43 3.15 -5.64
N ARG A 111 -11.17 2.73 -5.57
CA ARG A 111 -10.51 2.37 -4.31
C ARG A 111 -9.07 2.85 -4.27
N LEU A 112 -8.62 3.18 -3.07
CA LEU A 112 -7.20 3.30 -2.74
C LEU A 112 -6.65 1.91 -2.39
N PRO A 113 -5.45 1.54 -2.86
CA PRO A 113 -4.72 0.42 -2.29
C PRO A 113 -4.57 0.58 -0.77
N VAL A 114 -4.82 -0.50 -0.03
CA VAL A 114 -4.66 -0.58 1.43
C VAL A 114 -3.46 -1.46 1.74
N TYR A 115 -2.70 -1.11 2.77
CA TYR A 115 -1.48 -1.80 3.16
C TYR A 115 -1.58 -2.33 4.58
N GLU A 116 -1.05 -3.53 4.80
CA GLU A 116 -0.95 -4.11 6.14
C GLU A 116 0.08 -3.33 6.97
N VAL A 117 -0.27 -3.04 8.21
CA VAL A 117 0.56 -2.28 9.15
C VAL A 117 0.74 -3.05 10.44
N ARG A 118 1.95 -2.97 11.00
CA ARG A 118 2.25 -3.50 12.33
C ARG A 118 3.20 -2.60 13.09
N VAL A 119 3.25 -2.79 14.40
CA VAL A 119 4.29 -2.20 15.25
C VAL A 119 5.24 -3.32 15.66
N TRP A 120 6.52 -3.17 15.35
CA TRP A 120 7.58 -4.09 15.74
C TRP A 120 8.68 -3.34 16.47
N ALA A 121 8.94 -3.72 17.73
CA ALA A 121 9.93 -3.04 18.58
C ALA A 121 9.76 -1.50 18.63
N GLY A 122 8.51 -1.02 18.71
CA GLY A 122 8.18 0.41 18.75
C GLY A 122 8.24 1.14 17.39
N VAL A 123 8.57 0.43 16.31
CA VAL A 123 8.65 0.99 14.96
C VAL A 123 7.46 0.51 14.14
N VAL A 124 6.78 1.44 13.46
CA VAL A 124 5.71 1.11 12.52
C VAL A 124 6.32 0.54 11.24
N GLN A 125 5.81 -0.59 10.80
CA GLN A 125 6.19 -1.25 9.56
C GLN A 125 4.97 -1.41 8.65
N ILE A 126 5.20 -1.27 7.35
CA ILE A 126 4.19 -1.41 6.30
C ILE A 126 4.61 -2.57 5.39
N HIS A 127 3.68 -3.49 5.12
CA HIS A 127 3.90 -4.64 4.25
C HIS A 127 3.59 -4.28 2.80
N SER A 128 4.49 -4.58 1.87
CA SER A 128 4.25 -4.37 0.45
C SER A 128 5.00 -5.37 -0.42
N LEU A 129 4.61 -5.47 -1.68
CA LEU A 129 5.40 -6.15 -2.69
C LEU A 129 6.63 -5.30 -3.01
N VAL A 130 7.78 -5.95 -3.13
CA VAL A 130 9.00 -5.36 -3.67
C VAL A 130 9.33 -6.12 -4.96
N PRO A 131 9.35 -5.45 -6.12
CA PRO A 131 9.78 -6.09 -7.37
C PRO A 131 11.20 -6.63 -7.25
N ARG A 132 11.50 -7.78 -7.87
CA ARG A 132 12.90 -8.20 -7.98
C ARG A 132 13.64 -7.22 -8.89
N ASP A 133 14.79 -6.76 -8.39
CA ASP A 133 15.70 -5.87 -9.11
C ASP A 133 16.02 -6.47 -10.49
N GLN A 134 15.58 -5.82 -11.57
CA GLN A 134 16.13 -6.06 -12.90
C GLN A 134 17.50 -5.37 -12.89
N ARG A 135 18.55 -6.13 -12.61
CA ARG A 135 19.93 -5.64 -12.66
C ARG A 135 20.11 -4.78 -13.91
N HIS A 136 20.46 -3.51 -13.71
CA HIS A 136 21.05 -2.68 -14.75
C HIS A 136 22.38 -3.35 -15.13
N GLU A 137 22.35 -4.22 -16.14
CA GLU A 137 23.55 -4.62 -16.88
C GLU A 137 24.07 -3.35 -17.58
N GLY A 138 24.95 -2.63 -16.90
CA GLY A 138 25.73 -1.58 -17.54
C GLY A 138 26.60 -2.23 -18.62
N PRO A 139 26.73 -1.64 -19.82
CA PRO A 139 27.60 -2.20 -20.85
C PRO A 139 29.04 -2.13 -20.34
N THR A 140 29.67 -3.30 -20.17
CA THR A 140 31.12 -3.41 -20.01
C THR A 140 31.74 -2.89 -21.31
N GLY A 141 32.20 -1.64 -21.29
CA GLY A 141 33.03 -1.10 -22.35
C GLY A 141 34.38 -1.81 -22.35
N GLU A 142 34.53 -2.83 -23.18
CA GLU A 142 35.84 -3.28 -23.64
C GLU A 142 36.32 -2.32 -24.73
N GLY A 143 37.15 -1.36 -24.34
CA GLY A 143 37.99 -0.59 -25.24
C GLY A 143 39.43 -1.03 -25.07
N SER A 144 40.01 -1.62 -26.12
CA SER A 144 41.44 -1.69 -26.38
C SER A 144 41.67 -1.61 -27.88
#